data_AF-A0A7C6NR65-F1
#
_entry.id   AF-A0A7C6NR65-F1
#
_cell.length_a   1.000
_cell.length_b   1.000
_cell.length_c   1.000
_cell.angle_alpha   90.00
_cell.angle_beta   90.00
_cell.angle_gamma   90.00
#
_symmetry.space_group_name_H-M   'P 1'
#
loop_
_entity.id
_entity.type
_entity.pdbx_description
1 polymer ?
#
loop_
_entity_poly.entity_id
_entity_poly.type
_entity_poly.pdbx_seq_one_letter_code
_entity_poly.pdbx_strand_id
1 'polypeptide(L)'
;MKIRKSLFVLIVMIVLISLAGCGQNQDALQTHDRPAQERDNNLSPETGPTESEPEPTATPAEPEFDVARAYLDTLEYFYQFIVSGSTDFDYEYGTVGIGEQASFRTPDEALQSTGFAITDLSGDGLPELFIGEIAADSQAVSLLAPAYAVFALQDNEPALTFTGWYRNAYFYHGDGRFYQTGSNSAMYSIEGIYKLSPDGLTLNCEHYFFTYEKDETLSEIGNYYNTSCQSDKAVSVELSDEELAEKRKELSSEPVSVELIPFAEYPQWKEEHGFGQITTDTTNLLNAIRVDYASDELLANPGTYDEVIIDASDSLAKVVFMANITVKDFKYLEILLTDCVGDKCIFDIVEELYSINELRPERPLVIGMVFMGSIPNRGISFVDETGTTRYFSINQSGRDGSLFLLEFEYPQP
;
A
#
# COMPACT_ATOMS: atom_id res chain seq x y z
N MET A 1 35.51 23.53 -47.93
CA MET A 1 36.90 23.25 -47.49
C MET A 1 36.80 22.91 -46.00
N LYS A 2 36.90 21.70 -45.44
CA LYS A 2 37.52 20.37 -45.68
C LYS A 2 36.49 19.30 -45.22
N ILE A 3 36.06 18.27 -45.95
CA ILE A 3 36.66 16.97 -46.34
C ILE A 3 37.16 16.05 -45.20
N ARG A 4 36.36 14.97 -44.97
CA ARG A 4 36.64 13.55 -44.61
C ARG A 4 37.20 13.26 -43.20
N LYS A 5 36.74 12.22 -42.49
CA LYS A 5 36.76 10.76 -42.82
C LYS A 5 35.68 10.02 -41.98
N SER A 6 34.84 9.11 -42.54
CA SER A 6 35.08 7.66 -42.78
C SER A 6 35.02 6.86 -41.45
N LEU A 7 34.35 5.71 -41.24
CA LEU A 7 33.64 4.70 -42.04
C LEU A 7 33.31 3.49 -41.09
N PHE A 8 32.45 2.57 -41.56
CA PHE A 8 32.16 1.18 -41.13
C PHE A 8 30.86 0.94 -40.32
N VAL A 9 29.75 0.36 -40.84
CA VAL A 9 29.45 -0.97 -41.48
C VAL A 9 29.24 -2.05 -40.39
N LEU A 10 28.22 -2.94 -40.28
CA LEU A 10 27.37 -3.68 -41.24
C LEU A 10 26.12 -4.32 -40.52
N ILE A 11 24.97 -4.34 -41.20
CA ILE A 11 23.91 -5.39 -41.39
C ILE A 11 23.82 -6.60 -40.41
N VAL A 12 22.59 -6.90 -39.93
CA VAL A 12 21.94 -8.24 -40.05
C VAL A 12 20.43 -8.08 -40.27
N MET A 13 19.90 -8.80 -41.27
CA MET A 13 18.50 -8.89 -41.70
C MET A 13 17.98 -10.32 -41.41
N ILE A 14 16.69 -10.42 -41.06
CA ILE A 14 15.73 -11.52 -41.28
C ILE A 14 15.99 -12.88 -40.58
N VAL A 15 15.00 -13.33 -39.78
CA VAL A 15 14.30 -14.61 -40.01
C VAL A 15 12.82 -14.47 -39.63
N LEU A 16 11.96 -14.69 -40.61
CA LEU A 16 10.53 -14.98 -40.48
C LEU A 16 10.36 -16.42 -40.97
N ILE A 17 9.89 -17.33 -40.12
CA ILE A 17 9.33 -18.63 -40.55
C ILE A 17 8.05 -18.88 -39.77
N SER A 18 6.95 -18.82 -40.51
CA SER A 18 5.63 -19.39 -40.17
C SER A 18 5.61 -20.89 -40.44
N LEU A 19 4.79 -21.62 -39.69
CA LEU A 19 4.00 -22.85 -39.97
C LEU A 19 3.61 -23.42 -38.59
N ALA A 20 2.49 -24.07 -38.31
CA ALA A 20 1.17 -24.26 -38.87
C ALA A 20 0.41 -25.08 -37.80
N GLY A 21 -0.88 -24.86 -37.60
CA GLY A 21 -1.66 -25.67 -36.65
C GLY A 21 -3.14 -25.33 -36.62
N CYS A 22 -3.86 -25.72 -37.67
CA CYS A 22 -5.32 -25.67 -37.77
C CYS A 22 -6.01 -26.59 -36.75
N GLY A 23 -7.20 -26.18 -36.31
CA GLY A 23 -8.13 -27.03 -35.57
C GLY A 23 -9.48 -26.37 -35.32
N GLN A 24 -10.21 -25.99 -36.37
CA GLN A 24 -11.65 -25.79 -36.31
C GLN A 24 -12.35 -27.16 -36.46
N ASN A 25 -13.40 -27.38 -35.66
CA ASN A 25 -14.57 -28.13 -36.12
C ASN A 25 -15.81 -27.59 -35.40
N GLN A 26 -16.63 -26.85 -36.15
CA GLN A 26 -18.08 -26.80 -35.96
C GLN A 26 -18.71 -27.92 -36.79
N ASP A 27 -19.72 -28.57 -36.22
CA ASP A 27 -20.94 -29.11 -36.86
C ASP A 27 -21.52 -30.15 -35.87
N ALA A 28 -22.82 -30.27 -35.60
CA ALA A 28 -23.96 -29.92 -36.41
C ALA A 28 -25.20 -29.64 -35.53
N LEU A 29 -26.09 -28.81 -36.09
CA LEU A 29 -27.51 -28.75 -35.78
C LEU A 29 -28.16 -30.14 -35.88
N GLN A 30 -29.14 -30.43 -35.01
CA GLN A 30 -30.48 -30.81 -35.48
C GLN A 30 -31.55 -30.69 -34.38
N THR A 31 -32.48 -29.78 -34.66
CA THR A 31 -33.85 -29.68 -34.16
C THR A 31 -34.64 -30.96 -34.43
N HIS A 32 -35.50 -31.39 -33.50
CA HIS A 32 -36.87 -31.77 -33.89
C HIS A 32 -37.87 -31.74 -32.74
N ASP A 33 -39.11 -31.58 -33.18
CA ASP A 33 -40.28 -31.10 -32.49
C ASP A 33 -40.91 -32.06 -31.47
N ARG A 34 -41.65 -31.41 -30.58
CA ARG A 34 -42.80 -31.91 -29.80
C ARG A 34 -43.82 -32.62 -30.70
N PRO A 35 -44.68 -33.50 -30.15
CA PRO A 35 -45.94 -32.97 -29.63
C PRO A 35 -46.42 -33.61 -28.33
N ALA A 36 -47.32 -32.87 -27.67
CA ALA A 36 -48.05 -33.24 -26.47
C ALA A 36 -49.16 -34.27 -26.75
N GLN A 37 -49.49 -35.12 -25.76
CA GLN A 37 -50.88 -35.26 -25.31
C GLN A 37 -51.04 -35.99 -23.95
N GLU A 38 -52.00 -35.45 -23.20
CA GLU A 38 -52.62 -35.85 -21.94
C GLU A 38 -52.85 -37.36 -21.71
N ARG A 39 -52.70 -37.78 -20.45
CA ARG A 39 -53.87 -38.22 -19.68
C ARG A 39 -53.61 -38.29 -18.17
N ASP A 40 -54.51 -37.64 -17.44
CA ASP A 40 -54.84 -37.90 -16.03
C ASP A 40 -54.95 -39.40 -15.76
N ASN A 41 -54.43 -39.83 -14.59
CA ASN A 41 -55.20 -40.63 -13.65
C ASN A 41 -54.54 -40.65 -12.27
N ASN A 42 -55.21 -39.95 -11.36
CA ASN A 42 -55.10 -40.03 -9.92
C ASN A 42 -55.43 -41.45 -9.43
N LEU A 43 -54.54 -42.11 -8.69
CA LEU A 43 -54.85 -43.18 -7.71
C LEU A 43 -53.57 -43.58 -6.96
N SER A 44 -53.49 -43.24 -5.67
CA SER A 44 -52.56 -43.87 -4.72
C SER A 44 -52.82 -45.37 -4.63
N PRO A 45 -51.77 -46.15 -4.33
CA PRO A 45 -51.86 -47.00 -3.14
C PRO A 45 -50.57 -46.99 -2.29
N GLU A 46 -50.79 -47.30 -1.02
CA GLU A 46 -49.81 -47.44 0.07
C GLU A 46 -48.69 -48.48 -0.15
N THR A 47 -47.57 -48.20 0.54
CA THR A 47 -46.61 -49.10 1.21
C THR A 47 -45.45 -49.77 0.44
N GLY A 48 -44.24 -49.41 0.86
CA GLY A 48 -42.98 -50.18 0.75
C GLY A 48 -41.81 -49.35 1.28
N PRO A 49 -40.88 -49.89 2.10
CA PRO A 49 -39.84 -49.10 2.77
C PRO A 49 -38.75 -48.69 1.78
N THR A 50 -38.57 -47.38 1.59
CA THR A 50 -37.46 -46.85 0.79
C THR A 50 -36.18 -46.89 1.62
N GLU A 51 -35.23 -47.67 1.13
CA GLU A 51 -33.82 -47.67 1.53
C GLU A 51 -33.30 -46.23 1.56
N SER A 52 -32.88 -45.77 2.74
CA SER A 52 -32.38 -44.41 2.94
C SER A 52 -31.05 -44.24 2.21
N GLU A 53 -31.08 -43.50 1.11
CA GLU A 53 -29.91 -42.93 0.47
C GLU A 53 -29.14 -42.11 1.51
N PRO A 54 -27.80 -42.28 1.64
CA PRO A 54 -27.04 -41.54 2.63
C PRO A 54 -27.10 -40.04 2.29
N GLU A 55 -27.38 -39.21 3.30
CA GLU A 55 -27.32 -37.76 3.17
C GLU A 55 -25.99 -37.34 2.53
N PRO A 56 -25.99 -36.37 1.58
CA PRO A 56 -24.75 -35.85 1.05
C PRO A 56 -23.99 -35.21 2.21
N THR A 57 -22.84 -35.80 2.54
CA THR A 57 -21.91 -35.25 3.50
C THR A 57 -21.60 -33.82 3.08
N ALA A 58 -21.99 -32.85 3.92
CA ALA A 58 -21.70 -31.45 3.67
C ALA A 58 -20.18 -31.29 3.47
N THR A 59 -19.80 -30.87 2.26
CA THR A 59 -18.44 -30.39 1.99
C THR A 59 -18.16 -29.30 3.03
N PRO A 60 -17.04 -29.35 3.77
CA PRO A 60 -16.65 -28.27 4.65
C PRO A 60 -16.64 -26.98 3.84
N ALA A 61 -17.40 -25.96 4.26
CA ALA A 61 -17.36 -24.65 3.65
C ALA A 61 -15.89 -24.16 3.70
N GLU A 62 -15.38 -23.67 2.56
CA GLU A 62 -14.10 -22.97 2.55
C GLU A 62 -14.15 -21.82 3.57
N PRO A 63 -13.07 -21.58 4.34
CA PRO A 63 -13.06 -20.51 5.31
C PRO A 63 -13.37 -19.18 4.59
N GLU A 64 -14.36 -18.46 5.11
CA GLU A 64 -14.73 -17.13 4.63
C GLU A 64 -13.50 -16.22 4.72
N PHE A 65 -13.16 -15.55 3.62
CA PHE A 65 -12.00 -14.67 3.56
C PHE A 65 -12.19 -13.47 4.49
N ASP A 66 -11.27 -13.30 5.45
CA ASP A 66 -11.32 -12.21 6.43
C ASP A 66 -10.60 -10.97 5.88
N VAL A 67 -11.40 -10.08 5.30
CA VAL A 67 -10.92 -8.80 4.73
C VAL A 67 -10.24 -7.93 5.80
N ALA A 68 -10.76 -7.91 7.03
CA ALA A 68 -10.18 -7.11 8.11
C ALA A 68 -8.79 -7.64 8.51
N ARG A 69 -8.59 -8.96 8.45
CA ARG A 69 -7.27 -9.57 8.66
C ARG A 69 -6.29 -9.23 7.56
N ALA A 70 -6.74 -9.19 6.30
CA ALA A 70 -5.90 -8.86 5.14
C ALA A 70 -5.29 -7.45 5.24
N TYR A 71 -6.04 -6.49 5.81
CA TYR A 71 -5.56 -5.13 6.02
C TYR A 71 -4.80 -4.89 7.33
N LEU A 72 -4.66 -5.91 8.19
CA LEU A 72 -4.14 -5.72 9.54
C LEU A 72 -2.71 -5.15 9.57
N ASP A 73 -1.82 -5.66 8.72
CA ASP A 73 -0.42 -5.22 8.72
C ASP A 73 -0.28 -3.81 8.14
N THR A 74 -1.11 -3.43 7.17
CA THR A 74 -1.22 -2.06 6.67
C THR A 74 -1.71 -1.12 7.78
N LEU A 75 -2.79 -1.46 8.48
CA LEU A 75 -3.33 -0.67 9.59
C LEU A 75 -2.33 -0.53 10.73
N GLU A 76 -1.62 -1.60 11.08
CA GLU A 76 -0.56 -1.58 12.09
C GLU A 76 0.56 -0.62 11.69
N TYR A 77 1.01 -0.69 10.44
CA TYR A 77 2.04 0.22 9.93
C TYR A 77 1.61 1.69 10.05
N PHE A 78 0.40 2.05 9.60
CA PHE A 78 -0.10 3.42 9.72
C PHE A 78 -0.25 3.86 11.19
N TYR A 79 -0.71 2.97 12.08
CA TYR A 79 -0.76 3.26 13.51
C TYR A 79 0.63 3.56 14.09
N GLN A 80 1.63 2.72 13.81
CA GLN A 80 3.01 2.94 14.28
C GLN A 80 3.65 4.20 13.66
N PHE A 81 3.34 4.48 12.39
CA PHE A 81 3.77 5.70 11.71
C PHE A 81 3.26 6.95 12.44
N ILE A 82 1.98 6.95 12.85
CA ILE A 82 1.40 8.07 13.61
C ILE A 82 2.00 8.15 15.03
N VAL A 83 2.09 7.03 15.75
CA VAL A 83 2.62 6.98 17.13
C VAL A 83 4.07 7.47 17.21
N SER A 84 4.89 7.10 16.23
CA SER A 84 6.28 7.54 16.15
C SER A 84 6.43 9.04 15.86
N GLY A 85 5.36 9.71 15.39
CA GLY A 85 5.45 11.06 14.85
C GLY A 85 6.28 11.11 13.56
N SER A 86 6.37 9.98 12.84
CA SER A 86 7.09 9.91 11.59
C SER A 86 6.46 10.83 10.56
N THR A 87 7.33 11.27 9.68
CA THR A 87 7.12 12.32 8.67
C THR A 87 8.04 12.04 7.48
N ASP A 88 8.55 10.82 7.41
CA ASP A 88 9.25 10.26 6.26
C ASP A 88 8.18 9.74 5.31
N PHE A 89 7.79 10.57 4.35
CA PHE A 89 6.67 10.30 3.47
C PHE A 89 7.07 9.30 2.39
N ASP A 90 6.28 8.25 2.24
CA ASP A 90 6.37 7.30 1.16
C ASP A 90 5.15 7.44 0.25
N TYR A 91 5.40 7.84 -1.00
CA TYR A 91 4.37 8.00 -2.02
C TYR A 91 3.79 6.66 -2.47
N GLU A 92 4.59 5.59 -2.42
CA GLU A 92 4.23 4.25 -2.86
C GLU A 92 3.50 3.47 -1.77
N TYR A 93 3.73 3.84 -0.50
CA TYR A 93 3.03 3.25 0.65
C TYR A 93 1.85 4.10 1.19
N GLY A 94 1.67 5.32 0.66
CA GLY A 94 0.51 6.17 0.95
C GLY A 94 0.58 6.95 2.27
N THR A 95 1.77 7.16 2.85
CA THR A 95 1.93 7.90 4.11
C THR A 95 2.00 9.42 3.95
N VAL A 96 2.03 9.92 2.72
CA VAL A 96 2.26 11.35 2.44
C VAL A 96 1.28 12.27 3.16
N GLY A 97 -0.02 12.02 3.03
CA GLY A 97 -1.04 12.84 3.68
C GLY A 97 -0.92 12.83 5.21
N ILE A 98 -0.67 11.66 5.80
CA ILE A 98 -0.56 11.50 7.26
C ILE A 98 0.72 12.16 7.79
N GLY A 99 1.85 11.95 7.12
CA GLY A 99 3.11 12.56 7.53
C GLY A 99 3.09 14.07 7.39
N GLU A 100 2.44 14.64 6.36
CA GLU A 100 2.27 16.09 6.29
C GLU A 100 1.51 16.62 7.52
N GLN A 101 0.45 15.93 7.95
CA GLN A 101 -0.28 16.30 9.17
C GLN A 101 0.54 16.14 10.45
N ALA A 102 1.38 15.11 10.54
CA ALA A 102 2.27 14.89 11.67
C ALA A 102 3.26 16.07 11.88
N SER A 103 3.52 16.88 10.85
CA SER A 103 4.32 18.10 10.99
C SER A 103 3.61 19.24 11.75
N PHE A 104 2.28 19.15 11.92
CA PHE A 104 1.45 20.18 12.55
C PHE A 104 0.74 19.72 13.82
N ARG A 105 0.82 18.43 14.15
CA ARG A 105 0.06 17.80 15.24
C ARG A 105 0.97 16.97 16.13
N THR A 106 0.62 16.87 17.40
CA THR A 106 1.20 15.84 18.27
C THR A 106 0.71 14.45 17.83
N PRO A 107 1.44 13.36 18.15
CA PRO A 107 0.97 12.00 17.87
C PRO A 107 -0.45 11.71 18.40
N ASP A 108 -0.76 12.16 19.62
CA ASP A 108 -2.11 11.99 20.21
C ASP A 108 -3.19 12.71 19.39
N GLU A 109 -2.93 13.95 18.97
CA GLU A 109 -3.86 14.69 18.11
C GLU A 109 -4.00 14.04 16.73
N ALA A 110 -2.91 13.51 16.17
CA ALA A 110 -2.92 12.81 14.88
C ALA A 110 -3.71 11.49 14.95
N LEU A 111 -3.59 10.73 16.05
CA LEU A 111 -4.37 9.52 16.31
C LEU A 111 -5.89 9.80 16.42
N GLN A 112 -6.27 10.96 16.95
CA GLN A 112 -7.67 11.36 17.10
C GLN A 112 -8.27 11.95 15.82
N SER A 113 -7.45 12.61 15.01
CA SER A 113 -7.89 13.32 13.79
C SER A 113 -7.66 12.53 12.50
N THR A 114 -7.06 11.33 12.59
CA THR A 114 -6.86 10.42 11.47
C THR A 114 -7.58 9.12 11.79
N GLY A 115 -8.31 8.59 10.83
CA GLY A 115 -9.03 7.34 10.98
C GLY A 115 -8.99 6.47 9.75
N PHE A 116 -9.56 5.28 9.90
CA PHE A 116 -9.67 4.28 8.85
C PHE A 116 -11.09 3.72 8.76
N ALA A 117 -11.44 3.18 7.60
CA ALA A 117 -12.65 2.40 7.38
C ALA A 117 -12.36 1.26 6.40
N ILE A 118 -12.98 0.10 6.62
CA ILE A 118 -12.97 -1.03 5.69
C ILE A 118 -14.38 -1.08 5.10
N THR A 119 -14.53 -0.60 3.86
CA THR A 119 -15.84 -0.41 3.24
C THR A 119 -15.75 -0.58 1.73
N ASP A 120 -16.82 -1.14 1.15
CA ASP A 120 -16.97 -1.26 -0.31
C ASP A 120 -17.24 0.11 -0.93
N LEU A 121 -16.18 0.75 -1.43
CA LEU A 121 -16.20 2.01 -2.15
C LEU A 121 -16.46 1.80 -3.65
N SER A 122 -15.88 0.74 -4.23
CA SER A 122 -15.98 0.45 -5.67
C SER A 122 -17.34 -0.13 -6.07
N GLY A 123 -18.04 -0.80 -5.15
CA GLY A 123 -19.34 -1.45 -5.32
C GLY A 123 -19.25 -2.88 -5.84
N ASP A 124 -18.10 -3.54 -5.71
CA ASP A 124 -17.84 -4.89 -6.23
C ASP A 124 -18.06 -6.01 -5.19
N GLY A 125 -18.34 -5.63 -3.94
CA GLY A 125 -18.53 -6.53 -2.81
C GLY A 125 -17.25 -6.92 -2.08
N LEU A 126 -16.08 -6.43 -2.50
CA LEU A 126 -14.80 -6.54 -1.79
C LEU A 126 -14.46 -5.17 -1.15
N PRO A 127 -14.55 -5.04 0.19
CA PRO A 127 -14.28 -3.77 0.84
C PRO A 127 -12.85 -3.25 0.62
N GLU A 128 -12.72 -1.98 0.29
CA GLU A 128 -11.44 -1.26 0.29
C GLU A 128 -11.10 -0.72 1.69
N LEU A 129 -9.80 -0.55 1.97
CA LEU A 129 -9.32 0.19 3.11
C LEU A 129 -9.21 1.68 2.75
N PHE A 130 -10.00 2.51 3.41
CA PHE A 130 -9.94 3.96 3.35
C PHE A 130 -9.20 4.49 4.58
N ILE A 131 -8.19 5.34 4.38
CA ILE A 131 -7.50 6.08 5.44
C ILE A 131 -7.61 7.57 5.15
N GLY A 132 -8.07 8.35 6.11
CA GLY A 132 -8.30 9.78 5.91
C GLY A 132 -8.41 10.59 7.19
N GLU A 133 -8.69 11.88 7.02
CA GLU A 133 -8.94 12.78 8.15
C GLU A 133 -10.32 12.50 8.78
N ILE A 134 -10.45 12.74 10.08
CA ILE A 134 -11.75 12.78 10.74
C ILE A 134 -12.19 14.23 10.77
N ALA A 135 -13.31 14.53 10.11
CA ALA A 135 -13.86 15.89 10.09
C ALA A 135 -14.20 16.31 11.53
N ALA A 136 -13.63 17.44 11.97
CA ALA A 136 -14.00 18.02 13.26
C ALA A 136 -15.50 18.40 13.23
N ASP A 137 -16.23 18.01 14.27
CA ASP A 137 -17.66 18.26 14.44
C ASP A 137 -17.95 19.77 14.35
N SER A 138 -18.28 20.23 13.15
CA SER A 138 -18.66 21.61 12.90
C SER A 138 -19.77 21.62 11.86
N GLN A 139 -20.86 22.30 12.22
CA GLN A 139 -22.04 22.51 11.39
C GLN A 139 -21.78 23.41 10.17
N ALA A 140 -20.58 23.37 9.60
CA ALA A 140 -20.21 23.98 8.34
C ALA A 140 -20.01 22.86 7.31
N VAL A 141 -21.01 22.69 6.46
CA VAL A 141 -21.10 21.75 5.33
C VAL A 141 -20.08 22.09 4.22
N SER A 142 -18.81 22.35 4.54
CA SER A 142 -17.86 22.86 3.54
C SER A 142 -16.41 22.39 3.66
N LEU A 143 -16.05 21.49 4.58
CA LEU A 143 -14.75 20.81 4.52
C LEU A 143 -14.97 19.32 4.81
N LEU A 144 -15.23 18.56 3.75
CA LEU A 144 -15.01 17.12 3.80
C LEU A 144 -13.58 16.84 4.24
N ALA A 145 -13.41 15.77 5.01
CA ALA A 145 -12.10 15.25 5.31
C ALA A 145 -11.50 14.59 4.05
N PRO A 146 -10.23 14.89 3.69
CA PRO A 146 -9.57 14.24 2.58
C PRO A 146 -9.20 12.79 2.89
N ALA A 147 -9.20 11.96 1.85
CA ALA A 147 -8.52 10.67 1.84
C ALA A 147 -7.00 10.88 1.78
N TYR A 148 -6.26 10.18 2.63
CA TYR A 148 -4.80 10.12 2.62
C TYR A 148 -4.28 8.92 1.85
N ALA A 149 -4.96 7.78 1.97
CA ALA A 149 -4.67 6.57 1.20
C ALA A 149 -5.92 5.73 1.04
N VAL A 150 -6.05 5.08 -0.11
CA VAL A 150 -7.05 4.04 -0.36
C VAL A 150 -6.34 2.81 -0.90
N PHE A 151 -6.66 1.64 -0.35
CA PHE A 151 -6.13 0.35 -0.77
C PHE A 151 -7.28 -0.57 -1.19
N ALA A 152 -7.12 -1.26 -2.31
CA ALA A 152 -7.96 -2.39 -2.68
C ALA A 152 -7.19 -3.70 -2.46
N LEU A 153 -7.87 -4.84 -2.60
CA LEU A 153 -7.21 -6.14 -2.52
C LEU A 153 -6.85 -6.64 -3.92
N GLN A 154 -5.56 -6.91 -4.13
CA GLN A 154 -5.06 -7.64 -5.29
C GLN A 154 -4.58 -9.00 -4.81
N ASP A 155 -5.17 -10.09 -5.31
CA ASP A 155 -4.80 -11.45 -4.91
C ASP A 155 -4.83 -11.66 -3.38
N ASN A 156 -5.82 -11.08 -2.71
CA ASN A 156 -6.02 -11.05 -1.25
C ASN A 156 -4.98 -10.25 -0.45
N GLU A 157 -4.08 -9.52 -1.11
CA GLU A 157 -3.10 -8.65 -0.47
C GLU A 157 -3.47 -7.16 -0.69
N PRO A 158 -3.24 -6.28 0.30
CA PRO A 158 -3.45 -4.84 0.14
C PRO A 158 -2.58 -4.26 -0.98
N ALA A 159 -3.20 -3.58 -1.94
CA ALA A 159 -2.55 -2.82 -2.99
C ALA A 159 -2.98 -1.36 -2.92
N LEU A 160 -2.02 -0.43 -2.88
CA LEU A 160 -2.32 1.00 -2.85
C LEU A 160 -2.99 1.41 -4.17
N THR A 161 -4.21 1.93 -4.10
CA THR A 161 -4.93 2.48 -5.24
C THR A 161 -4.46 3.89 -5.56
N PHE A 162 -4.44 4.76 -4.54
CA PHE A 162 -3.92 6.13 -4.64
C PHE A 162 -3.61 6.71 -3.27
N THR A 163 -2.80 7.77 -3.26
CA THR A 163 -2.52 8.59 -2.08
C THR A 163 -2.92 10.05 -2.31
N GLY A 164 -3.40 10.70 -1.26
CA GLY A 164 -3.75 12.11 -1.20
C GLY A 164 -2.91 12.86 -0.16
N TRP A 165 -2.68 14.15 -0.41
CA TRP A 165 -1.92 15.04 0.48
C TRP A 165 -2.41 16.48 0.34
N TYR A 166 -1.87 17.42 1.12
CA TYR A 166 -2.42 18.77 1.28
C TYR A 166 -2.60 19.54 -0.03
N ARG A 167 -1.66 19.39 -0.99
CA ARG A 167 -1.70 20.03 -2.30
C ARG A 167 -2.26 19.15 -3.43
N ASN A 168 -2.74 17.96 -3.09
CA ASN A 168 -3.40 17.01 -3.99
C ASN A 168 -4.37 16.14 -3.17
N ALA A 169 -5.48 16.74 -2.77
CA ALA A 169 -6.44 16.16 -1.85
C ALA A 169 -7.59 15.52 -2.61
N TYR A 170 -8.07 14.38 -2.11
CA TYR A 170 -9.20 13.64 -2.68
C TYR A 170 -10.32 13.54 -1.65
N PHE A 171 -11.53 13.83 -2.08
CA PHE A 171 -12.71 13.83 -1.24
C PHE A 171 -13.70 12.81 -1.78
N TYR A 172 -14.23 11.94 -0.94
CA TYR A 172 -15.19 10.93 -1.38
C TYR A 172 -16.57 11.56 -1.63
N HIS A 173 -17.16 11.19 -2.77
CA HIS A 173 -18.43 11.72 -3.26
C HIS A 173 -19.49 10.61 -3.48
N GLY A 174 -19.24 9.41 -2.93
CA GLY A 174 -20.12 8.26 -3.08
C GLY A 174 -19.92 7.54 -4.40
N ASP A 175 -20.44 6.30 -4.47
CA ASP A 175 -20.38 5.47 -5.69
C ASP A 175 -18.96 5.45 -6.28
N GLY A 176 -17.94 5.11 -5.49
CA GLY A 176 -16.54 5.04 -5.94
C GLY A 176 -15.96 6.33 -6.52
N ARG A 177 -16.64 7.48 -6.40
CA ARG A 177 -16.19 8.75 -6.98
C ARG A 177 -15.43 9.60 -5.98
N PHE A 178 -14.40 10.25 -6.48
CA PHE A 178 -13.56 11.16 -5.74
C PHE A 178 -13.46 12.50 -6.45
N TYR A 179 -13.66 13.57 -5.70
CA TYR A 179 -13.35 14.92 -6.14
C TYR A 179 -11.93 15.26 -5.71
N GLN A 180 -11.08 15.62 -6.65
CA GLN A 180 -9.70 16.02 -6.41
C GLN A 180 -9.59 17.54 -6.42
N THR A 181 -8.86 18.10 -5.48
CA THR A 181 -8.32 19.46 -5.57
C THR A 181 -6.81 19.40 -5.46
N GLY A 182 -6.13 20.22 -6.25
CA GLY A 182 -4.68 20.31 -6.20
C GLY A 182 -4.15 21.67 -6.60
N SER A 183 -2.91 21.94 -6.22
CA SER A 183 -2.26 23.20 -6.53
C SER A 183 -0.77 23.01 -6.69
N ASN A 184 -0.21 23.49 -7.80
CA ASN A 184 1.22 23.45 -8.08
C ASN A 184 1.90 24.81 -7.83
N SER A 185 1.13 25.91 -7.80
CA SER A 185 1.59 27.25 -7.41
C SER A 185 0.40 28.14 -7.02
N ALA A 186 0.65 29.42 -6.72
CA ALA A 186 -0.43 30.40 -6.54
C ALA A 186 -1.26 30.64 -7.84
N MET A 187 -0.72 30.30 -9.00
CA MET A 187 -1.33 30.52 -10.33
C MET A 187 -1.84 29.23 -10.98
N TYR A 188 -1.31 28.06 -10.59
CA TYR A 188 -1.68 26.76 -11.14
C TYR A 188 -2.44 25.93 -10.11
N SER A 189 -3.73 25.73 -10.36
CA SER A 189 -4.61 24.82 -9.64
C SER A 189 -5.14 23.75 -10.58
N ILE A 190 -5.44 22.59 -10.01
CA ILE A 190 -6.07 21.48 -10.71
C ILE A 190 -7.27 21.03 -9.89
N GLU A 191 -8.32 20.61 -10.57
CA GLU A 191 -9.45 19.92 -9.98
C GLU A 191 -9.80 18.76 -10.89
N GLY A 192 -10.31 17.67 -10.32
CA GLY A 192 -10.71 16.54 -11.12
C GLY A 192 -11.80 15.72 -10.46
N ILE A 193 -12.51 14.97 -11.29
CA ILE A 193 -13.49 13.99 -10.86
C ILE A 193 -12.98 12.64 -11.32
N TYR A 194 -12.82 11.75 -10.36
CA TYR A 194 -12.26 10.43 -10.55
C TYR A 194 -13.25 9.38 -10.10
N LYS A 195 -13.16 8.19 -10.68
CA LYS A 195 -13.96 7.01 -10.36
C LYS A 195 -13.02 5.83 -10.18
N LEU A 196 -13.18 5.10 -9.07
CA LEU A 196 -12.51 3.83 -8.86
C LEU A 196 -12.86 2.86 -9.99
N SER A 197 -11.89 2.08 -10.44
CA SER A 197 -12.14 0.92 -11.28
C SER A 197 -13.06 -0.07 -10.54
N PRO A 198 -13.78 -0.94 -11.27
CA PRO A 198 -14.65 -1.93 -10.64
C PRO A 198 -13.95 -2.93 -9.72
N ASP A 199 -12.63 -3.03 -9.75
CA ASP A 199 -11.82 -3.87 -8.85
C ASP A 199 -11.15 -3.04 -7.74
N GLY A 200 -11.46 -1.74 -7.64
CA GLY A 200 -10.88 -0.82 -6.67
C GLY A 200 -9.39 -0.49 -6.87
N LEU A 201 -8.69 -1.15 -7.80
CA LEU A 201 -7.23 -1.08 -7.94
C LEU A 201 -6.71 0.18 -8.63
N THR A 202 -7.54 0.89 -9.40
CA THR A 202 -7.13 2.13 -10.08
C THR A 202 -8.12 3.26 -9.90
N LEU A 203 -7.59 4.48 -9.83
CA LEU A 203 -8.40 5.69 -9.79
C LEU A 203 -8.41 6.35 -11.17
N ASN A 204 -9.54 6.24 -11.88
CA ASN A 204 -9.66 6.70 -13.27
C ASN A 204 -10.25 8.10 -13.33
N CYS A 205 -9.58 9.02 -14.01
CA CYS A 205 -10.06 10.38 -14.18
C CYS A 205 -11.16 10.45 -15.26
N GLU A 206 -12.30 11.08 -14.92
CA GLU A 206 -13.43 11.32 -15.83
C GLU A 206 -13.43 12.77 -16.34
N HIS A 207 -13.11 13.72 -15.47
CA HIS A 207 -13.14 15.15 -15.73
C HIS A 207 -11.96 15.85 -15.08
N TYR A 208 -11.38 16.82 -15.80
CA TYR A 208 -10.20 17.52 -15.34
C TYR A 208 -10.27 19.00 -15.68
N PHE A 209 -10.00 19.82 -14.68
CA PHE A 209 -9.92 21.26 -14.76
C PHE A 209 -8.52 21.69 -14.34
N PHE A 210 -7.95 22.67 -15.02
CA PHE A 210 -6.69 23.26 -14.61
C PHE A 210 -6.60 24.72 -15.01
N THR A 211 -5.82 25.48 -14.25
CA THR A 211 -5.44 26.83 -14.64
C THR A 211 -4.07 26.82 -15.31
N TYR A 212 -3.93 27.63 -16.35
CA TYR A 212 -2.68 27.76 -17.09
C TYR A 212 -2.60 29.11 -17.78
N GLU A 213 -1.41 29.54 -18.20
CA GLU A 213 -1.25 30.81 -18.91
C GLU A 213 -1.90 30.75 -20.29
N LYS A 214 -2.61 31.82 -20.65
CA LYS A 214 -3.22 31.94 -21.97
C LYS A 214 -2.17 31.99 -23.07
N ASP A 215 -1.13 32.78 -22.83
CA ASP A 215 -0.03 33.02 -23.76
C ASP A 215 1.34 33.10 -23.05
N GLU A 216 2.39 33.26 -23.85
CA GLU A 216 3.78 33.32 -23.39
C GLU A 216 4.12 34.56 -22.57
N THR A 217 3.21 35.54 -22.46
CA THR A 217 3.46 36.78 -21.71
C THR A 217 3.29 36.59 -20.20
N LEU A 218 2.71 35.46 -19.77
CA LEU A 218 2.45 35.10 -18.38
C LEU A 218 1.56 36.12 -17.62
N SER A 219 0.86 36.98 -18.36
CA SER A 219 0.09 38.08 -17.79
C SER A 219 -1.36 37.72 -17.48
N GLU A 220 -1.89 36.69 -18.13
CA GLU A 220 -3.26 36.21 -17.97
C GLU A 220 -3.31 34.68 -17.77
N ILE A 221 -4.13 34.27 -16.81
CA ILE A 221 -4.44 32.85 -16.53
C ILE A 221 -5.81 32.53 -17.11
N GLY A 222 -5.89 31.42 -17.85
CA GLY A 222 -7.14 30.83 -18.33
C GLY A 222 -7.53 29.61 -17.50
N ASN A 223 -8.82 29.29 -17.53
CA ASN A 223 -9.37 28.05 -16.98
C ASN A 223 -9.57 27.07 -18.13
N TYR A 224 -9.08 25.84 -17.98
CA TYR A 224 -9.13 24.84 -19.01
C TYR A 224 -9.83 23.59 -18.50
N TYR A 225 -10.59 22.94 -19.39
CA TYR A 225 -11.30 21.69 -19.11
C TYR A 225 -11.03 20.65 -20.19
N ASN A 226 -10.83 19.40 -19.77
CA ASN A 226 -10.82 18.24 -20.65
C ASN A 226 -11.22 16.95 -19.91
N THR A 227 -11.31 15.87 -20.68
CA THR A 227 -11.52 14.49 -20.18
C THR A 227 -10.35 13.58 -20.52
N SER A 228 -9.25 14.13 -21.04
CA SER A 228 -7.99 13.39 -21.25
C SER A 228 -7.11 13.39 -20.00
N CYS A 229 -7.48 14.20 -19.00
CA CYS A 229 -6.85 14.31 -17.70
C CYS A 229 -5.39 14.70 -17.77
N GLN A 230 -5.13 15.71 -18.61
CA GLN A 230 -3.81 16.28 -18.84
C GLN A 230 -3.89 17.79 -18.72
N SER A 231 -2.89 18.40 -18.08
CA SER A 231 -2.71 19.86 -18.09
C SER A 231 -2.13 20.33 -19.42
N ASP A 232 -2.83 20.04 -20.53
CA ASP A 232 -2.42 20.38 -21.90
C ASP A 232 -3.51 21.19 -22.61
N LYS A 233 -3.18 22.42 -22.99
CA LYS A 233 -4.08 23.33 -23.71
C LYS A 233 -4.54 22.78 -25.05
N ALA A 234 -3.72 21.98 -25.75
CA ALA A 234 -4.04 21.49 -27.09
C ALA A 234 -5.22 20.51 -27.12
N VAL A 235 -5.47 19.83 -25.99
CA VAL A 235 -6.57 18.86 -25.82
C VAL A 235 -7.69 19.41 -24.94
N SER A 236 -7.65 20.71 -24.64
CA SER A 236 -8.55 21.36 -23.68
C SER A 236 -9.40 22.45 -24.32
N VAL A 237 -10.54 22.71 -23.68
CA VAL A 237 -11.39 23.87 -23.96
C VAL A 237 -11.12 24.92 -22.89
N GLU A 238 -10.83 26.15 -23.31
CA GLU A 238 -10.78 27.29 -22.39
C GLU A 238 -12.21 27.69 -22.01
N LEU A 239 -12.47 27.84 -20.71
CA LEU A 239 -13.75 28.24 -20.14
C LEU A 239 -13.64 29.65 -19.55
N SER A 240 -14.67 30.46 -19.75
CA SER A 240 -14.91 31.65 -18.94
C SER A 240 -15.27 31.27 -17.50
N ASP A 241 -15.20 32.23 -16.58
CA ASP A 241 -15.55 31.98 -15.17
C ASP A 241 -17.01 31.52 -14.99
N GLU A 242 -17.92 32.02 -15.84
CA GLU A 242 -19.34 31.62 -15.84
C GLU A 242 -19.50 30.17 -16.34
N GLU A 243 -18.88 29.83 -17.47
CA GLU A 243 -18.90 28.45 -18.00
C GLU A 243 -18.25 27.46 -17.03
N LEU A 244 -17.16 27.84 -16.37
CA LEU A 244 -16.50 27.01 -15.36
C LEU A 244 -17.43 26.76 -14.16
N ALA A 245 -18.10 27.81 -13.66
CA ALA A 245 -19.03 27.68 -12.55
C ALA A 245 -20.23 26.79 -12.90
N GLU A 246 -20.79 26.95 -14.12
CA GLU A 246 -21.85 26.09 -14.62
C GLU A 246 -21.41 24.63 -14.76
N LYS A 247 -20.21 24.40 -15.32
CA LYS A 247 -19.64 23.06 -15.51
C LYS A 247 -19.37 22.37 -14.17
N ARG A 248 -18.79 23.07 -13.20
CA ARG A 248 -18.60 22.55 -11.84
C ARG A 248 -19.92 22.20 -11.19
N LYS A 249 -20.94 23.04 -11.36
CA LYS A 249 -22.28 22.76 -10.82
C LYS A 249 -22.95 21.57 -11.49
N GLU A 250 -22.79 21.41 -12.81
CA GLU A 250 -23.29 20.25 -13.57
C GLU A 250 -22.68 18.94 -13.06
N LEU A 251 -21.38 18.94 -12.79
CA LEU A 251 -20.63 17.75 -12.40
C LEU A 251 -20.52 17.55 -10.90
N SER A 252 -20.91 18.54 -10.10
CA SER A 252 -20.89 18.48 -8.65
C SER A 252 -21.88 17.42 -8.17
N SER A 253 -21.35 16.51 -7.36
CA SER A 253 -22.12 15.64 -6.48
C SER A 253 -21.98 16.17 -5.06
N GLU A 254 -23.00 15.92 -4.23
CA GLU A 254 -22.89 16.24 -2.81
C GLU A 254 -21.80 15.37 -2.17
N PRO A 255 -20.96 15.97 -1.31
CA PRO A 255 -20.12 15.26 -0.37
C PRO A 255 -20.75 14.02 0.26
N VAL A 256 -20.00 12.92 0.33
CA VAL A 256 -20.38 11.74 1.12
C VAL A 256 -19.33 11.49 2.20
N SER A 257 -19.74 11.57 3.46
CA SER A 257 -18.87 11.23 4.58
C SER A 257 -18.64 9.72 4.65
N VAL A 258 -17.39 9.31 4.80
CA VAL A 258 -17.03 7.95 5.23
C VAL A 258 -16.94 7.97 6.76
N GLU A 259 -17.63 7.06 7.44
CA GLU A 259 -17.53 6.91 8.89
C GLU A 259 -16.21 6.23 9.22
N LEU A 260 -15.30 6.96 9.86
CA LEU A 260 -13.95 6.49 10.18
C LEU A 260 -13.84 6.13 11.65
N ILE A 261 -13.10 5.05 11.91
CA ILE A 261 -12.63 4.68 13.23
C ILE A 261 -11.33 5.45 13.49
N PRO A 262 -11.24 6.28 14.55
CA PRO A 262 -9.99 6.96 14.89
C PRO A 262 -8.86 5.96 15.12
N PHE A 263 -7.65 6.27 14.67
CA PHE A 263 -6.47 5.43 14.99
C PHE A 263 -6.19 5.39 16.49
N ALA A 264 -6.69 6.34 17.28
CA ALA A 264 -6.70 6.26 18.74
C ALA A 264 -7.47 5.02 19.28
N GLU A 265 -8.46 4.55 18.53
CA GLU A 265 -9.28 3.38 18.87
C GLU A 265 -8.75 2.08 18.22
N TYR A 266 -7.74 2.17 17.35
CA TYR A 266 -7.17 1.01 16.65
C TYR A 266 -6.74 -0.15 17.59
N PRO A 267 -6.07 0.09 18.75
CA PRO A 267 -5.73 -1.00 19.67
C PRO A 267 -6.97 -1.76 20.18
N GLN A 268 -8.05 -1.05 20.50
CA GLN A 268 -9.31 -1.65 20.93
C GLN A 268 -10.01 -2.36 19.77
N TRP A 269 -10.08 -1.72 18.60
CA TRP A 269 -10.63 -2.33 17.39
C TRP A 269 -9.94 -3.66 17.07
N LYS A 270 -8.60 -3.70 17.18
CA LYS A 270 -7.79 -4.91 17.00
C LYS A 270 -8.19 -6.00 18.00
N GLU A 271 -8.36 -5.68 19.27
CA GLU A 271 -8.83 -6.63 20.29
C GLU A 271 -10.23 -7.17 19.99
N GLU A 272 -11.17 -6.30 19.63
CA GLU A 272 -12.57 -6.65 19.36
C GLU A 272 -12.73 -7.58 18.16
N HIS A 273 -11.87 -7.43 17.14
CA HIS A 273 -11.85 -8.31 15.97
C HIS A 273 -11.07 -9.61 16.21
N GLY A 274 -10.63 -9.86 17.45
CA GLY A 274 -9.85 -11.05 17.80
C GLY A 274 -8.38 -10.97 17.36
N PHE A 275 -7.97 -9.90 16.68
CA PHE A 275 -6.57 -9.63 16.31
C PHE A 275 -5.70 -9.30 17.53
N GLY A 276 -6.30 -8.93 18.67
CA GLY A 276 -5.60 -8.71 19.95
C GLY A 276 -5.08 -9.98 20.63
N GLN A 277 -5.49 -11.16 20.14
CA GLN A 277 -4.95 -12.47 20.56
C GLN A 277 -4.74 -13.45 19.39
N ILE A 278 -4.72 -12.97 18.15
CA ILE A 278 -4.21 -13.77 17.04
C ILE A 278 -2.70 -13.87 17.22
N THR A 279 -2.30 -15.10 17.54
CA THR A 279 -0.95 -15.63 17.78
C THR A 279 0.12 -14.83 17.05
N THR A 280 0.88 -14.04 17.82
CA THR A 280 2.35 -13.99 17.91
C THR A 280 3.26 -14.21 16.68
N ASP A 281 2.72 -14.28 15.46
CA ASP A 281 3.45 -14.88 14.34
C ASP A 281 3.57 -13.98 13.09
N THR A 282 2.91 -12.81 13.07
CA THR A 282 3.12 -11.82 11.99
C THR A 282 3.37 -10.43 12.58
N THR A 283 2.56 -10.01 13.56
CA THR A 283 2.76 -8.74 14.27
C THR A 283 4.00 -8.73 15.18
N ASN A 284 4.41 -9.90 15.69
CA ASN A 284 5.59 -10.04 16.51
C ASN A 284 6.89 -10.00 15.70
N LEU A 285 6.83 -10.08 14.37
CA LEU A 285 8.02 -10.16 13.53
C LEU A 285 8.53 -8.82 13.06
N LEU A 286 7.63 -7.91 12.70
CA LEU A 286 7.95 -6.49 12.49
C LEU A 286 8.32 -5.78 13.81
N ASN A 287 7.96 -6.35 14.96
CA ASN A 287 8.30 -5.84 16.29
C ASN A 287 9.26 -6.74 17.09
N ALA A 288 9.79 -7.84 16.55
CA ALA A 288 10.62 -8.78 17.32
C ALA A 288 11.90 -8.08 17.79
N ILE A 289 12.44 -7.22 16.93
CA ILE A 289 13.68 -6.50 17.12
C ILE A 289 13.45 -5.05 16.73
N ARG A 290 13.78 -4.14 17.63
CA ARG A 290 13.88 -2.71 17.38
C ARG A 290 15.34 -2.33 17.18
N VAL A 291 15.58 -1.36 16.32
CA VAL A 291 16.90 -0.80 16.05
C VAL A 291 16.90 0.70 16.37
N ASP A 292 17.94 1.18 17.03
CA ASP A 292 18.14 2.61 17.31
C ASP A 292 19.63 2.91 17.51
N TYR A 293 20.02 4.17 17.61
CA TYR A 293 21.32 4.52 18.17
C TYR A 293 21.36 4.23 19.66
N ALA A 294 22.49 3.69 20.12
CA ALA A 294 22.71 3.48 21.54
C ALA A 294 22.79 4.83 22.25
N SER A 295 21.85 5.08 23.18
CA SER A 295 21.82 6.31 23.96
C SER A 295 23.01 6.41 24.94
N ASP A 296 23.42 7.63 25.27
CA ASP A 296 24.47 7.86 26.28
C ASP A 296 24.13 7.21 27.63
N GLU A 297 22.85 7.17 28.00
CA GLU A 297 22.36 6.52 29.23
C GLU A 297 22.58 5.00 29.21
N LEU A 298 22.27 4.35 28.08
CA LEU A 298 22.55 2.92 27.90
C LEU A 298 24.06 2.68 27.96
N LEU A 299 24.83 3.45 27.19
CA LEU A 299 26.28 3.29 27.06
C LEU A 299 27.03 3.51 28.38
N ALA A 300 26.50 4.33 29.29
CA ALA A 300 27.04 4.53 30.64
C ALA A 300 26.94 3.28 31.54
N ASN A 301 26.15 2.27 31.15
CA ASN A 301 25.88 1.05 31.91
C ASN A 301 26.33 -0.22 31.15
N PRO A 302 27.63 -0.45 30.93
CA PRO A 302 28.14 -1.55 30.09
C PRO A 302 27.86 -2.98 30.60
N GLY A 303 27.19 -3.12 31.75
CA GLY A 303 26.71 -4.42 32.26
C GLY A 303 25.31 -4.80 31.82
N THR A 304 24.58 -3.91 31.13
CA THR A 304 23.17 -4.11 30.76
C THR A 304 22.96 -4.48 29.29
N TYR A 305 24.02 -4.52 28.49
CA TYR A 305 24.01 -4.90 27.08
C TYR A 305 25.24 -5.73 26.73
N ASP A 306 25.17 -6.53 25.67
CA ASP A 306 26.35 -7.11 25.04
C ASP A 306 26.87 -6.18 23.95
N GLU A 307 28.19 -6.09 23.77
CA GLU A 307 28.80 -5.20 22.78
C GLU A 307 29.69 -5.99 21.82
N VAL A 308 29.58 -5.66 20.54
CA VAL A 308 30.53 -6.08 19.50
C VAL A 308 30.89 -4.89 18.62
N ILE A 309 32.19 -4.70 18.36
CA ILE A 309 32.68 -3.65 17.47
C ILE A 309 33.16 -4.34 16.18
N ILE A 310 32.42 -4.14 15.09
CA ILE A 310 32.69 -4.77 13.79
C ILE A 310 33.60 -3.86 12.96
N ASP A 311 33.41 -2.56 13.04
CA ASP A 311 34.25 -1.55 12.41
C ASP A 311 34.90 -0.67 13.48
N ALA A 312 36.19 -0.36 13.34
CA ALA A 312 36.95 0.48 14.27
C ALA A 312 37.34 1.84 13.67
N SER A 313 36.65 2.27 12.61
CA SER A 313 36.90 3.57 11.98
C SER A 313 36.50 4.76 12.85
N ASP A 314 37.02 5.94 12.51
CA ASP A 314 36.71 7.20 13.18
C ASP A 314 35.23 7.65 13.01
N SER A 315 34.45 6.99 12.16
CA SER A 315 33.02 7.28 11.88
C SER A 315 32.06 6.24 12.49
N LEU A 316 32.50 5.57 13.55
CA LEU A 316 31.76 4.52 14.23
C LEU A 316 30.43 5.03 14.82
N ALA A 317 29.32 4.43 14.38
CA ALA A 317 28.02 4.52 15.03
C ALA A 317 27.83 3.31 15.97
N LYS A 318 27.33 3.56 17.18
CA LYS A 318 26.86 2.49 18.07
C LYS A 318 25.36 2.34 17.89
N VAL A 319 24.96 1.22 17.32
CA VAL A 319 23.56 0.86 17.05
C VAL A 319 23.15 -0.20 18.05
N VAL A 320 21.98 -0.04 18.68
CA VAL A 320 21.42 -1.01 19.62
C VAL A 320 20.28 -1.78 18.95
N PHE A 321 20.31 -3.11 19.13
CA PHE A 321 19.24 -4.03 18.76
C PHE A 321 18.56 -4.50 20.05
N MET A 322 17.26 -4.22 20.15
CA MET A 322 16.43 -4.54 21.30
C MET A 322 15.38 -5.56 20.91
N ALA A 323 15.47 -6.74 21.50
CA ALA A 323 14.46 -7.78 21.33
C ALA A 323 13.21 -7.45 22.16
N ASN A 324 12.01 -7.57 21.61
CA ASN A 324 10.76 -7.58 22.39
C ASN A 324 10.38 -9.00 22.85
N ILE A 325 10.83 -10.00 22.08
CA ILE A 325 10.76 -11.43 22.41
C ILE A 325 12.14 -12.05 22.22
N THR A 326 12.41 -13.17 22.90
CA THR A 326 13.67 -13.89 22.64
C THR A 326 13.63 -14.49 21.24
N VAL A 327 14.52 -14.03 20.37
CA VAL A 327 14.71 -14.58 19.01
C VAL A 327 15.93 -15.50 18.98
N LYS A 328 15.92 -16.48 18.08
CA LYS A 328 17.02 -17.45 17.93
C LYS A 328 17.86 -17.14 16.71
N ASP A 329 19.11 -17.61 16.72
CA ASP A 329 20.05 -17.50 15.59
C ASP A 329 20.11 -16.07 15.02
N PHE A 330 20.25 -15.09 15.92
CA PHE A 330 20.37 -13.70 15.51
C PHE A 330 21.72 -13.47 14.84
N LYS A 331 21.69 -12.91 13.64
CA LYS A 331 22.87 -12.62 12.83
C LYS A 331 22.85 -11.17 12.41
N TYR A 332 24.04 -10.60 12.34
CA TYR A 332 24.32 -9.32 11.70
C TYR A 332 25.09 -9.59 10.41
N LEU A 333 24.63 -8.99 9.32
CA LEU A 333 24.97 -9.37 7.96
C LEU A 333 25.55 -8.19 7.18
N GLU A 334 26.48 -8.49 6.28
CA GLU A 334 26.75 -7.64 5.12
C GLU A 334 25.81 -8.05 3.98
N ILE A 335 25.12 -7.07 3.41
CA ILE A 335 24.17 -7.28 2.32
C ILE A 335 24.55 -6.44 1.11
N LEU A 336 24.20 -6.91 -0.08
CA LEU A 336 24.39 -6.20 -1.33
C LEU A 336 23.07 -6.09 -2.07
N LEU A 337 22.66 -4.85 -2.37
CA LEU A 337 21.49 -4.62 -3.21
C LEU A 337 21.74 -5.15 -4.63
N THR A 338 20.90 -6.06 -5.10
CA THR A 338 21.01 -6.66 -6.43
C THR A 338 20.00 -6.10 -7.42
N ASP A 339 18.77 -5.85 -6.97
CA ASP A 339 17.68 -5.33 -7.79
C ASP A 339 16.62 -4.65 -6.91
N CYS A 340 15.79 -3.79 -7.50
CA CYS A 340 14.56 -3.31 -6.87
C CYS A 340 13.45 -3.30 -7.92
N VAL A 341 12.33 -3.96 -7.61
CA VAL A 341 11.12 -3.96 -8.45
C VAL A 341 10.02 -3.27 -7.66
N GLY A 342 9.77 -2.00 -7.97
CA GLY A 342 8.93 -1.13 -7.14
C GLY A 342 9.59 -0.84 -5.80
N ASP A 343 8.84 -1.05 -4.72
CA ASP A 343 9.23 -0.89 -3.31
C ASP A 343 9.98 -2.11 -2.74
N LYS A 344 9.96 -3.24 -3.46
CA LYS A 344 10.66 -4.46 -3.06
C LYS A 344 12.09 -4.48 -3.59
N CYS A 345 13.02 -4.22 -2.69
CA CYS A 345 14.45 -4.38 -2.96
C CYS A 345 14.95 -5.77 -2.58
N ILE A 346 15.73 -6.37 -3.47
CA ILE A 346 16.32 -7.70 -3.32
C ILE A 346 17.78 -7.52 -2.92
N PHE A 347 18.20 -8.25 -1.88
CA PHE A 347 19.55 -8.21 -1.37
C PHE A 347 20.17 -9.62 -1.35
N ASP A 348 21.41 -9.70 -1.79
CA ASP A 348 22.27 -10.86 -1.55
C ASP A 348 22.94 -10.73 -0.18
N ILE A 349 23.11 -11.85 0.53
CA ILE A 349 23.94 -11.91 1.74
C ILE A 349 25.39 -12.13 1.31
N VAL A 350 26.24 -11.15 1.59
CA VAL A 350 27.66 -11.20 1.26
C VAL A 350 28.43 -11.93 2.34
N GLU A 351 28.20 -11.58 3.61
CA GLU A 351 28.93 -12.14 4.74
C GLU A 351 28.10 -12.11 6.03
N GLU A 352 28.25 -13.14 6.87
CA GLU A 352 27.79 -13.14 8.27
C GLU A 352 28.88 -12.49 9.13
N LEU A 353 28.64 -11.25 9.58
CA LEU A 353 29.62 -10.45 10.32
C LEU A 353 29.64 -10.80 11.81
N TYR A 354 28.49 -11.20 12.36
CA TYR A 354 28.35 -11.61 13.76
C TYR A 354 27.13 -12.48 13.97
N SER A 355 27.17 -13.37 14.96
CA SER A 355 26.03 -14.19 15.36
C SER A 355 25.98 -14.47 16.84
N ILE A 356 24.76 -14.54 17.37
CA ILE A 356 24.45 -15.02 18.72
C ILE A 356 23.29 -16.00 18.67
N ASN A 357 23.36 -17.02 19.52
CA ASN A 357 22.33 -18.05 19.55
C ASN A 357 20.94 -17.50 19.91
N GLU A 358 20.89 -16.53 20.81
CA GLU A 358 19.64 -15.92 21.26
C GLU A 358 19.85 -14.43 21.59
N LEU A 359 19.01 -13.55 21.05
CA LEU A 359 18.91 -12.16 21.47
C LEU A 359 17.68 -12.04 22.39
N ARG A 360 17.87 -11.53 23.62
CA ARG A 360 16.85 -11.51 24.68
C ARG A 360 16.41 -10.09 25.02
N PRO A 361 15.14 -9.87 25.42
CA PRO A 361 14.67 -8.54 25.79
C PRO A 361 15.43 -7.89 26.94
N GLU A 362 15.89 -8.68 27.91
CA GLU A 362 16.59 -8.17 29.09
C GLU A 362 18.05 -7.83 28.82
N ARG A 363 18.56 -8.15 27.62
CA ARG A 363 19.97 -8.01 27.27
C ARG A 363 20.13 -7.59 25.81
N PRO A 364 19.96 -6.28 25.50
CA PRO A 364 20.16 -5.73 24.16
C PRO A 364 21.58 -5.96 23.64
N LEU A 365 21.73 -5.92 22.32
CA LEU A 365 23.02 -6.01 21.64
C LEU A 365 23.39 -4.66 21.04
N VAL A 366 24.54 -4.12 21.42
CA VAL A 366 25.13 -2.93 20.79
C VAL A 366 26.17 -3.37 19.77
N ILE A 367 26.01 -2.93 18.53
CA ILE A 367 26.96 -3.15 17.45
C ILE A 367 27.59 -1.82 17.05
N GLY A 368 28.92 -1.75 17.13
CA GLY A 368 29.70 -0.70 16.51
C GLY A 368 29.84 -0.95 15.01
N MET A 369 29.21 -0.11 14.19
CA MET A 369 29.20 -0.21 12.73
C MET A 369 29.34 1.16 12.04
N VAL A 370 29.52 1.16 10.72
CA VAL A 370 29.57 2.37 9.89
C VAL A 370 28.51 2.26 8.80
N PHE A 371 27.79 3.36 8.57
CA PHE A 371 26.89 3.50 7.43
C PHE A 371 27.70 3.96 6.21
N MET A 372 27.80 3.11 5.18
CA MET A 372 28.51 3.44 3.95
C MET A 372 27.56 3.86 2.83
N GLY A 373 27.44 5.16 2.58
CA GLY A 373 26.57 5.67 1.52
C GLY A 373 25.08 5.59 1.89
N SER A 374 24.22 5.75 0.88
CA SER A 374 22.76 5.81 1.05
C SER A 374 22.04 4.50 0.75
N ILE A 375 22.74 3.49 0.21
CA ILE A 375 22.16 2.19 -0.09
C ILE A 375 22.46 1.26 1.10
N PRO A 376 21.46 0.57 1.66
CA PRO A 376 21.67 -0.37 2.76
C PRO A 376 22.70 -1.44 2.38
N ASN A 377 23.72 -1.58 3.23
CA ASN A 377 24.76 -2.60 3.10
C ASN A 377 24.95 -3.42 4.38
N ARG A 378 24.07 -3.21 5.36
CA ARG A 378 24.00 -3.97 6.60
C ARG A 378 22.59 -4.49 6.80
N GLY A 379 22.49 -5.70 7.33
CA GLY A 379 21.22 -6.33 7.64
C GLY A 379 21.30 -7.18 8.89
N ILE A 380 20.16 -7.74 9.26
CA ILE A 380 20.06 -8.76 10.29
C ILE A 380 19.26 -9.95 9.77
N SER A 381 19.46 -11.10 10.38
CA SER A 381 18.50 -12.20 10.28
C SER A 381 18.29 -12.85 11.63
N PHE A 382 17.14 -13.47 11.82
CA PHE A 382 16.87 -14.30 12.99
C PHE A 382 15.82 -15.35 12.66
N VAL A 383 15.80 -16.41 13.47
CA VAL A 383 14.76 -17.43 13.43
C VAL A 383 13.64 -17.03 14.37
N ASP A 384 12.45 -16.93 13.80
CA ASP A 384 11.23 -16.57 14.51
C ASP A 384 10.61 -17.74 15.28
N GLU A 385 9.46 -17.50 15.90
CA GLU A 385 8.78 -18.54 16.68
C GLU A 385 8.20 -19.68 15.82
N THR A 386 7.96 -19.47 14.51
CA THR A 386 7.62 -20.54 13.55
C THR A 386 8.81 -21.41 13.18
N GLY A 387 10.03 -20.94 13.45
CA GLY A 387 11.24 -21.55 12.91
C GLY A 387 11.63 -21.04 11.52
N THR A 388 11.00 -19.98 11.03
CA THR A 388 11.35 -19.34 9.75
C THR A 388 12.49 -18.34 9.97
N THR A 389 13.48 -18.36 9.08
CA THR A 389 14.53 -17.33 9.08
C THR A 389 14.02 -16.10 8.35
N ARG A 390 14.02 -14.97 9.04
CA ARG A 390 13.58 -13.65 8.54
C ARG A 390 14.80 -12.78 8.28
N TYR A 391 14.75 -11.92 7.27
CA TYR A 391 15.87 -11.08 6.84
C TYR A 391 15.46 -9.63 6.76
N PHE A 392 16.26 -8.73 7.31
CA PHE A 392 15.97 -7.30 7.33
C PHE A 392 17.19 -6.49 6.95
N SER A 393 16.99 -5.45 6.15
CA SER A 393 17.99 -4.42 5.91
C SER A 393 17.92 -3.37 7.01
N ILE A 394 19.08 -2.83 7.41
CA ILE A 394 19.17 -1.73 8.37
C ILE A 394 19.23 -0.44 7.57
N ASN A 395 18.23 0.40 7.78
CA ASN A 395 18.04 1.64 7.03
C ASN A 395 18.19 2.84 7.95
N GLN A 396 18.61 3.95 7.35
CA GLN A 396 18.66 5.25 8.01
C GLN A 396 17.68 6.19 7.31
N SER A 397 16.79 6.83 8.07
CA SER A 397 15.89 7.84 7.51
C SER A 397 16.71 9.02 6.98
N GLY A 398 16.42 9.41 5.75
CA GLY A 398 17.01 10.61 5.14
C GLY A 398 16.54 11.92 5.79
N ARG A 399 15.53 11.85 6.67
CA ARG A 399 14.89 13.02 7.29
C ARG A 399 15.55 13.44 8.60
N ASP A 400 15.65 12.53 9.55
CA ASP A 400 16.16 12.80 10.90
C ASP A 400 17.36 11.91 11.28
N GLY A 401 17.75 11.01 10.38
CA GLY A 401 18.84 10.08 10.61
C GLY A 401 18.46 8.89 11.48
N SER A 402 17.19 8.72 11.89
CA SER A 402 16.72 7.58 12.70
C SER A 402 16.89 6.24 11.98
N LEU A 403 16.93 5.14 12.74
CA LEU A 403 17.13 3.80 12.19
C LEU A 403 15.82 3.01 12.12
N PHE A 404 15.68 2.20 11.08
CA PHE A 404 14.55 1.28 10.93
C PHE A 404 14.95 0.01 10.17
N LEU A 405 14.12 -1.02 10.30
CA LEU A 405 14.31 -2.31 9.64
C LEU A 405 13.29 -2.47 8.51
N LEU A 406 13.74 -2.89 7.33
CA LEU A 406 12.87 -3.31 6.23
C LEU A 406 13.12 -4.77 5.89
N GLU A 407 12.07 -5.57 5.93
CA GLU A 407 12.14 -6.97 5.56
C GLU A 407 12.44 -7.14 4.07
N PHE A 408 13.26 -8.12 3.73
CA PHE A 408 13.51 -8.50 2.34
C PHE A 408 13.51 -10.02 2.19
N GLU A 409 13.12 -10.49 1.01
CA GLU A 409 13.22 -11.90 0.67
C GLU A 409 14.64 -12.26 0.28
N TYR A 410 15.17 -13.31 0.89
CA TYR A 410 16.44 -13.92 0.49
C TYR A 410 16.16 -15.31 -0.09
N PRO A 411 16.17 -15.49 -1.43
CA PRO A 411 15.97 -16.78 -2.04
C PRO A 411 17.14 -17.69 -1.68
N GLN A 412 16.88 -18.68 -0.83
CA GLN A 412 17.85 -19.75 -0.58
C GLN A 412 18.05 -20.54 -1.89
N PRO A 413 19.30 -20.86 -2.26
CA PRO A 413 19.61 -21.60 -3.48
C PRO A 413 19.06 -23.04 -3.52
#